data_AF-A0A9D5NTN9-F1
#
_entry.id   AF-A0A9D5NTN9-F1
#
_cell.length_a   1.000
_cell.length_b   1.000
_cell.length_c   1.000
_cell.angle_alpha   90.00
_cell.angle_beta   90.00
_cell.angle_gamma   90.00
#
_symmetry.space_group_name_H-M   'P 1'
#
loop_
_entity.id
_entity.type
_entity.pdbx_description
1 polymer ?
#
loop_
_entity_poly.entity_id
_entity_poly.type
_entity_poly.pdbx_seq_one_letter_code
_entity_poly.pdbx_strand_id
1 'polypeptide(L)'
;MNRRIQVLGTLCFSLIIAEVLLVIISWLLSATMMEGVRSLLSSEGIRWFFGSFTAIVASPLLVWLILVLSALGCLQKSGVATVFSSRKEKTNPYNYRARLALGVAIVFLLIYVVIIALLTLSPHAILLSATGDLFPSAFSRSLIPIIAFGVVLFSIAFGMMSGRLKTHADILQALSFGIAKGAPLLVLLLLLLQFYASLRFVFT
;
A
#
# COMPACT_ATOMS: atom_id res chain seq x y z
N MET A 1 23.08 -11.42 -9.79
CA MET A 1 21.61 -11.19 -9.79
C MET A 1 21.07 -11.42 -8.38
N ASN A 2 20.24 -10.52 -7.85
CA ASN A 2 19.87 -10.51 -6.43
C ASN A 2 18.96 -11.72 -6.09
N ARG A 3 19.38 -12.61 -5.18
CA ARG A 3 18.67 -13.88 -4.83
C ARG A 3 17.18 -13.67 -4.53
N ARG A 4 16.82 -12.54 -3.91
CA ARG A 4 15.43 -12.17 -3.61
C ARG A 4 14.58 -11.96 -4.88
N ILE A 5 15.13 -11.29 -5.89
CA ILE A 5 14.41 -11.01 -7.15
C ILE A 5 14.20 -12.30 -7.92
N GLN A 6 15.17 -13.21 -7.90
CA GLN A 6 15.01 -14.54 -8.50
C GLN A 6 13.87 -15.32 -7.84
N VAL A 7 13.83 -15.38 -6.50
CA VAL A 7 12.75 -16.05 -5.77
C VAL A 7 11.39 -15.43 -6.09
N LEU A 8 11.27 -14.10 -6.07
CA LEU A 8 10.03 -13.40 -6.42
C LEU A 8 9.63 -13.69 -7.88
N GLY A 9 10.60 -13.70 -8.80
CA GLY A 9 10.36 -14.05 -10.20
C GLY A 9 9.85 -15.48 -10.38
N THR A 10 10.45 -16.45 -9.70
CA THR A 10 9.99 -17.85 -9.71
C THR A 10 8.58 -17.97 -9.14
N LEU A 11 8.26 -17.24 -8.06
CA LEU A 11 6.91 -17.22 -7.49
C LEU A 11 5.89 -16.63 -8.47
N CYS A 12 6.18 -15.48 -9.08
CA CYS A 12 5.32 -14.88 -10.09
C CYS A 12 5.08 -15.83 -11.28
N PHE A 13 6.14 -16.47 -11.77
CA PHE A 13 6.03 -17.44 -12.86
C PHE A 13 5.19 -18.65 -12.47
N SER A 14 5.37 -19.17 -11.26
CA SER A 14 4.56 -20.28 -10.74
C SER A 14 3.08 -19.92 -10.60
N LEU A 15 2.76 -18.69 -10.19
CA LEU A 15 1.37 -18.21 -10.08
C LEU A 15 0.73 -18.07 -11.46
N ILE A 16 1.46 -17.60 -12.46
CA ILE A 16 0.95 -17.51 -13.85
C ILE A 16 0.64 -18.90 -14.39
N ILE A 17 1.54 -19.87 -14.19
CA ILE A 17 1.30 -21.27 -14.58
C ILE A 17 0.08 -21.82 -13.82
N ALA A 18 0.00 -21.59 -12.50
CA ALA A 18 -1.11 -22.06 -11.69
C ALA A 18 -2.45 -21.47 -12.16
N GLU A 19 -2.51 -20.20 -12.56
CA GLU A 19 -3.71 -19.57 -13.11
C GLU A 19 -4.13 -20.21 -14.44
N VAL A 20 -3.17 -20.45 -15.35
CA VAL A 20 -3.46 -21.13 -16.63
C VAL A 20 -3.96 -22.56 -16.37
N LEU A 21 -3.31 -23.29 -15.47
CA LEU A 21 -3.76 -24.62 -15.08
C LEU A 21 -5.14 -24.59 -14.44
N LEU A 22 -5.43 -23.62 -13.58
CA LEU A 22 -6.74 -23.45 -12.95
C LEU A 22 -7.83 -23.23 -14.01
N VAL A 23 -7.57 -22.37 -15.01
CA VAL A 23 -8.50 -22.13 -16.12
C VAL A 23 -8.81 -23.44 -16.85
N ILE A 24 -7.78 -24.20 -17.23
CA ILE A 24 -7.94 -25.48 -17.97
C ILE A 24 -8.65 -26.53 -17.11
N ILE A 25 -8.24 -26.68 -15.84
CA ILE A 25 -8.80 -27.66 -14.90
C ILE A 25 -10.27 -27.31 -14.61
N SER A 26 -10.60 -26.03 -14.38
CA SER A 26 -11.99 -25.60 -14.13
C SER A 26 -12.92 -25.95 -15.29
N TRP A 27 -12.42 -25.84 -16.53
CA TRP A 27 -13.15 -26.26 -17.71
C TRP A 27 -13.31 -27.78 -17.80
N LEU A 28 -12.23 -28.54 -17.57
CA LEU A 28 -12.26 -30.00 -17.63
C LEU A 28 -13.20 -30.59 -16.57
N LEU A 29 -13.14 -30.09 -15.33
CA LEU A 29 -14.01 -30.53 -14.24
C LEU A 29 -15.48 -30.20 -14.51
N SER A 30 -15.75 -29.02 -15.06
CA SER A 30 -17.11 -28.63 -15.47
C SER A 30 -17.63 -29.53 -16.60
N ALA A 31 -16.76 -29.97 -17.53
CA ALA A 31 -17.14 -30.91 -18.59
C ALA A 31 -17.48 -32.31 -18.05
N THR A 32 -16.94 -32.72 -16.90
CA THR A 32 -17.29 -33.98 -16.22
C THR A 32 -18.61 -33.93 -15.43
N MET A 33 -19.37 -32.82 -15.51
CA MET A 33 -20.63 -32.61 -14.79
C MET A 33 -20.48 -32.73 -13.26
N MET A 34 -19.32 -32.35 -12.73
CA MET A 34 -19.07 -32.33 -11.30
C MET A 34 -19.86 -31.18 -10.65
N GLU A 35 -20.78 -31.50 -9.74
CA GLU A 35 -21.57 -30.48 -9.03
C GLU A 35 -20.67 -29.61 -8.14
N GLY A 36 -20.86 -28.29 -8.19
CA GLY A 36 -20.11 -27.32 -7.37
C GLY A 36 -18.83 -26.77 -7.98
N VAL A 37 -18.54 -27.03 -9.27
CA VAL A 37 -17.40 -26.44 -9.99
C VAL A 37 -17.88 -25.54 -11.12
N ARG A 38 -17.49 -24.26 -11.10
CA ARG A 38 -17.75 -23.30 -12.17
C ARG A 38 -16.54 -23.17 -13.09
N SER A 39 -16.76 -23.32 -14.39
CA SER A 39 -15.71 -23.11 -15.40
C SER A 39 -15.42 -21.63 -15.62
N LEU A 40 -14.15 -21.24 -15.56
CA LEU A 40 -13.69 -19.88 -15.91
C LEU A 40 -13.84 -19.58 -17.41
N LEU A 41 -13.87 -20.62 -18.25
CA LEU A 41 -14.07 -20.51 -19.71
C LEU A 41 -15.55 -20.43 -20.10
N SER A 42 -16.47 -20.56 -19.15
CA SER A 42 -17.90 -20.33 -19.40
C SER A 42 -18.19 -18.85 -19.70
N SER A 43 -19.35 -18.56 -20.29
CA SER A 43 -19.79 -17.17 -20.52
C SER A 43 -19.89 -16.36 -19.22
N GLU A 44 -20.30 -16.99 -18.11
CA GLU A 44 -20.29 -16.40 -16.77
C GLU A 44 -18.86 -16.15 -16.29
N GLY A 45 -17.98 -17.15 -16.41
CA GLY A 45 -16.58 -17.08 -15.99
C GLY A 45 -15.80 -15.98 -16.70
N ILE A 46 -15.94 -15.87 -18.02
CA ILE A 46 -15.28 -14.82 -18.82
C ILE A 46 -15.79 -13.43 -18.39
N ARG A 47 -17.11 -13.26 -18.26
CA ARG A 47 -17.69 -11.99 -17.80
C ARG A 47 -17.21 -11.61 -16.41
N TRP A 48 -17.16 -12.59 -15.51
CA TRP A 48 -16.67 -12.39 -14.15
C TRP A 48 -15.18 -12.04 -14.13
N PHE A 49 -14.35 -12.74 -14.92
CA PHE A 49 -12.89 -12.52 -14.96
C PHE A 49 -12.55 -11.10 -15.41
N PHE A 50 -13.12 -10.65 -16.54
CA PHE A 50 -12.89 -9.30 -17.05
C PHE A 50 -13.58 -8.23 -16.20
N GLY A 51 -14.79 -8.50 -15.69
CA GLY A 51 -15.53 -7.56 -14.84
C GLY A 51 -14.92 -7.36 -13.46
N SER A 52 -14.30 -8.40 -12.89
CA SER A 52 -13.70 -8.36 -11.56
C SER A 52 -12.27 -7.84 -11.55
N PHE A 53 -11.60 -7.80 -12.70
CA PHE A 53 -10.19 -7.38 -12.80
C PHE A 53 -9.93 -6.01 -12.16
N THR A 54 -10.75 -5.01 -12.47
CA THR A 54 -10.62 -3.67 -11.88
C THR A 54 -10.81 -3.69 -10.37
N ALA A 55 -11.77 -4.47 -9.86
CA ALA A 55 -12.03 -4.60 -8.43
C ALA A 55 -10.87 -5.28 -7.68
N ILE A 56 -10.22 -6.26 -8.32
CA ILE A 56 -9.04 -6.96 -7.79
C ILE A 56 -7.83 -6.01 -7.73
N VAL A 57 -7.59 -5.24 -8.79
CA VAL A 57 -6.53 -4.23 -8.84
C VAL A 57 -6.77 -3.11 -7.81
N ALA A 58 -8.03 -2.69 -7.64
CA ALA A 58 -8.44 -1.70 -6.64
C ALA A 58 -8.59 -2.28 -5.21
N SER A 59 -8.11 -3.50 -4.97
CA SER A 59 -8.25 -4.14 -3.67
C SER A 59 -7.56 -3.33 -2.56
N PRO A 60 -8.15 -3.29 -1.34
CA PRO A 60 -7.56 -2.56 -0.22
C PRO A 60 -6.11 -2.95 0.07
N LEU A 61 -5.77 -4.23 -0.09
CA LEU A 61 -4.41 -4.74 0.15
C LEU A 61 -3.38 -4.13 -0.80
N LEU A 62 -3.68 -4.02 -2.10
CA LEU A 62 -2.80 -3.37 -3.06
C LEU A 62 -2.66 -1.88 -2.77
N VAL A 63 -3.78 -1.21 -2.48
CA VAL A 63 -3.79 0.21 -2.13
C VAL A 63 -2.95 0.48 -0.88
N TRP A 64 -3.14 -0.31 0.18
CA TRP A 64 -2.37 -0.21 1.43
C TRP A 64 -0.89 -0.44 1.18
N LEU A 65 -0.53 -1.43 0.36
CA LEU A 65 0.87 -1.69 0.01
C LEU A 65 1.50 -0.50 -0.72
N ILE A 66 0.82 0.09 -1.70
CA ILE A 66 1.31 1.28 -2.43
C ILE A 66 1.55 2.45 -1.46
N LEU A 67 0.60 2.71 -0.57
CA LEU A 67 0.68 3.80 0.42
C LEU A 67 1.80 3.57 1.44
N VAL A 68 1.98 2.33 1.91
CA VAL A 68 3.08 1.99 2.82
C VAL A 68 4.42 2.10 2.11
N LEU A 69 4.54 1.63 0.87
CA LEU A 69 5.76 1.75 0.08
C LEU A 69 6.14 3.22 -0.14
N SER A 70 5.19 4.07 -0.53
CA SER A 70 5.45 5.51 -0.71
C SER A 70 5.88 6.19 0.60
N ALA A 71 5.20 5.89 1.71
CA ALA A 71 5.55 6.39 3.04
C ALA A 71 6.96 5.98 3.48
N LEU A 72 7.33 4.71 3.29
CA LEU A 72 8.67 4.19 3.57
C LEU A 72 9.73 4.81 2.67
N GLY A 73 9.40 5.06 1.40
CA GLY A 73 10.27 5.76 0.45
C GLY A 73 10.58 7.18 0.89
N CYS A 74 9.55 7.92 1.30
CA CYS A 74 9.69 9.27 1.85
C CYS A 74 10.50 9.30 3.14
N LEU A 75 10.29 8.37 4.06
CA LEU A 75 11.09 8.26 5.29
C LEU A 75 12.58 8.01 5.01
N GLN A 76 12.89 7.16 4.03
CA GLN A 76 14.27 6.87 3.65
C GLN A 76 14.95 8.08 3.01
N LYS A 77 14.25 8.78 2.10
CA LYS A 77 14.80 9.92 1.33
C LYS A 77 14.84 11.24 2.11
N SER A 78 13.89 11.48 2.99
CA SER A 78 13.97 12.57 3.98
C SER A 78 15.16 12.37 4.93
N GLY A 79 15.55 11.11 5.15
CA GLY A 79 16.68 10.72 5.97
C GLY A 79 16.49 11.06 7.45
N VAL A 80 15.24 11.10 7.90
CA VAL A 80 14.85 11.11 9.32
C VAL A 80 15.60 10.02 10.10
N ALA A 81 15.74 8.82 9.50
CA ALA A 81 16.43 7.70 10.11
C ALA A 81 17.89 8.01 10.50
N THR A 82 18.58 8.89 9.76
CA THR A 82 19.96 9.27 10.11
C THR A 82 20.01 10.10 11.39
N VAL A 83 18.98 10.86 11.73
CA VAL A 83 18.92 11.62 12.99
C VAL A 83 18.80 10.69 14.20
N PHE A 84 17.98 9.64 14.07
CA PHE A 84 17.82 8.65 15.13
C PHE A 84 19.08 7.80 15.31
N SER A 85 19.75 7.40 14.23
CA SER A 85 21.02 6.64 14.29
C SER A 85 22.21 7.49 14.73
N SER A 86 22.32 8.75 14.30
CA SER A 86 23.41 9.67 14.68
C SER A 86 23.24 10.28 16.07
N ARG A 87 22.17 9.96 16.82
CA ARG A 87 22.07 10.30 18.26
C ARG A 87 23.26 9.74 19.08
N LYS A 88 23.96 8.74 18.55
CA LYS A 88 25.19 8.16 19.13
C LYS A 88 26.46 8.98 18.89
N GLU A 89 26.52 9.88 17.91
CA GLU A 89 27.75 10.61 17.55
C GLU A 89 27.53 12.13 17.65
N LYS A 90 27.94 12.68 18.80
CA LYS A 90 27.48 13.96 19.36
C LYS A 90 28.14 15.21 18.73
N THR A 91 28.94 15.08 17.68
CA THR A 91 29.96 16.09 17.30
C THR A 91 29.75 16.78 15.93
N ASN A 92 28.66 16.54 15.21
CA ASN A 92 28.45 17.18 13.90
C ASN A 92 27.50 18.41 13.97
N PRO A 93 27.89 19.63 13.53
CA PRO A 93 27.01 20.82 13.47
C PRO A 93 25.75 20.63 12.61
N TYR A 94 25.72 19.62 11.74
CA TYR A 94 24.53 19.21 10.99
C TYR A 94 23.34 18.78 11.89
N ASN A 95 23.61 18.40 13.14
CA ASN A 95 22.59 17.97 14.10
C ASN A 95 21.65 19.10 14.57
N TYR A 96 22.07 20.36 14.58
CA TYR A 96 21.21 21.45 15.07
C TYR A 96 20.05 21.73 14.11
N ARG A 97 20.34 21.88 12.81
CA ARG A 97 19.32 22.05 11.76
C ARG A 97 18.37 20.86 11.70
N ALA A 98 18.89 19.65 11.86
CA ALA A 98 18.08 18.44 11.90
C ALA A 98 17.12 18.41 13.11
N ARG A 99 17.54 18.88 14.29
CA ARG A 99 16.67 18.96 15.47
C ARG A 99 15.56 20.00 15.31
N LEU A 100 15.88 21.17 14.74
CA LEU A 100 14.86 22.18 14.41
C LEU A 100 13.87 21.65 13.36
N ALA A 101 14.38 21.01 12.30
CA ALA A 101 13.54 20.38 11.28
C ALA A 101 12.61 19.30 11.86
N LEU A 102 13.11 18.51 12.81
CA LEU A 102 12.32 17.52 13.53
C LEU A 102 11.23 18.17 14.37
N GLY A 103 11.55 19.24 15.12
CA GLY A 103 10.56 20.00 15.87
C GLY A 103 9.43 20.53 14.99
N VAL A 104 9.78 21.14 13.85
CA VAL A 104 8.79 21.63 12.87
C VAL A 104 7.97 20.49 12.29
N ALA A 105 8.59 19.37 11.90
CA ALA A 105 7.88 18.21 11.38
C ALA A 105 6.89 17.61 12.39
N ILE A 106 7.24 17.59 13.69
CA ILE A 106 6.32 17.17 14.77
C ILE A 106 5.14 18.14 14.87
N VAL A 107 5.35 19.45 14.77
CA VAL A 107 4.25 20.43 14.81
C VAL A 107 3.29 20.19 13.63
N PHE A 108 3.79 19.98 12.42
CA PHE A 108 2.94 19.61 11.27
C PHE A 108 2.18 18.29 11.50
N LEU A 109 2.83 17.29 12.09
CA LEU A 109 2.18 16.03 12.43
C LEU A 109 1.09 16.21 13.50
N LEU A 110 1.33 17.06 14.50
CA LEU A 110 0.35 17.37 15.55
C LEU A 110 -0.87 18.07 14.95
N ILE A 111 -0.65 19.07 14.08
CA ILE A 111 -1.72 19.75 13.34
C ILE A 111 -2.52 18.73 12.51
N TYR A 112 -1.84 17.82 11.81
CA TYR A 112 -2.48 16.74 11.06
C TYR A 112 -3.37 15.87 11.95
N VAL A 113 -2.85 15.42 13.10
CA VAL A 113 -3.62 14.62 14.07
C VAL A 113 -4.83 15.39 14.59
N VAL A 114 -4.70 16.68 14.89
CA VAL A 114 -5.82 17.54 15.32
C VAL A 114 -6.86 17.65 14.21
N ILE A 115 -6.46 17.85 12.95
CA ILE A 115 -7.39 17.89 11.81
C ILE A 115 -8.14 16.57 11.70
N ILE A 116 -7.44 15.43 11.75
CA ILE A 116 -8.07 14.11 11.71
C ILE A 116 -9.02 13.93 12.91
N ALA A 117 -8.62 14.34 14.11
CA ALA A 117 -9.45 14.25 15.32
C ALA A 117 -10.69 15.15 15.24
N LEU A 118 -10.59 16.37 14.69
CA LEU A 118 -11.74 17.24 14.45
C LEU A 118 -12.69 16.64 13.42
N LEU A 119 -12.16 16.02 12.36
CA LEU A 119 -12.94 15.34 11.35
C LEU A 119 -13.64 14.07 11.87
N THR A 120 -13.09 13.41 12.90
CA THR A 120 -13.67 12.19 13.48
C THR A 120 -14.55 12.44 14.71
N LEU A 121 -14.28 13.47 15.51
CA LEU A 121 -14.94 13.74 16.79
C LEU A 121 -15.94 14.91 16.73
N SER A 122 -16.00 15.68 15.64
CA SER A 122 -16.95 16.78 15.52
C SER A 122 -18.40 16.28 15.42
N PRO A 123 -19.34 16.80 16.23
CA PRO A 123 -20.73 16.35 16.29
C PRO A 123 -21.58 16.70 15.05
N HIS A 124 -21.09 17.52 14.11
CA HIS A 124 -21.71 17.76 12.79
C HIS A 124 -21.12 16.81 11.72
N ALA A 125 -21.13 15.50 12.01
CA ALA A 125 -20.15 14.58 11.48
C ALA A 125 -20.28 14.23 9.97
N ILE A 126 -19.26 14.58 9.19
CA ILE A 126 -19.16 14.27 7.75
C ILE A 126 -18.50 12.88 7.50
N LEU A 127 -17.89 12.26 8.53
CA LEU A 127 -17.16 10.98 8.42
C LEU A 127 -17.60 9.89 9.42
N LEU A 128 -18.63 10.15 10.24
CA LEU A 128 -19.21 9.17 11.15
C LEU A 128 -20.25 8.33 10.41
N SER A 129 -20.34 7.03 10.71
CA SER A 129 -21.55 6.25 10.38
C SER A 129 -22.75 6.95 11.02
N ALA A 130 -23.90 6.95 10.34
CA ALA A 130 -25.17 7.48 10.86
C ALA A 130 -25.61 6.85 12.20
N THR A 131 -24.90 5.82 12.69
CA THR A 131 -25.15 5.09 13.94
C THR A 131 -24.21 5.42 15.10
N GLY A 132 -23.13 6.20 14.91
CA GLY A 132 -22.18 6.53 15.99
C GLY A 132 -21.17 5.42 16.36
N ASP A 133 -21.16 4.30 15.62
CA ASP A 133 -20.21 3.21 15.85
C ASP A 133 -18.83 3.50 15.23
N LEU A 134 -17.75 3.36 16.01
CA LEU A 134 -16.37 3.45 15.50
C LEU A 134 -15.98 2.27 14.60
N PHE A 135 -16.67 1.13 14.71
CA PHE A 135 -16.48 -0.05 13.87
C PHE A 135 -17.83 -0.64 13.45
N PRO A 136 -18.07 -0.93 12.15
CA PRO A 136 -17.25 -0.65 10.97
C PRO A 136 -17.56 0.75 10.38
N SER A 137 -16.63 1.71 10.53
CA SER A 137 -16.78 3.08 10.02
C SER A 137 -15.83 3.36 8.84
N ALA A 138 -16.07 4.46 8.11
CA ALA A 138 -15.15 4.94 7.07
C ALA A 138 -13.73 5.20 7.62
N PHE A 139 -13.64 5.56 8.91
CA PHE A 139 -12.40 5.73 9.63
C PHE A 139 -11.63 4.42 9.81
N SER A 140 -12.29 3.34 10.27
CA SER A 140 -11.61 2.05 10.49
C SER A 140 -11.06 1.44 9.20
N ARG A 141 -11.73 1.67 8.06
CA ARG A 141 -11.26 1.25 6.72
C ARG A 141 -10.12 2.13 6.19
N SER A 142 -10.05 3.38 6.63
CA SER A 142 -9.07 4.39 6.17
C SER A 142 -7.86 4.55 7.10
N LEU A 143 -7.76 3.77 8.18
CA LEU A 143 -6.71 3.88 9.18
C LEU A 143 -5.31 3.75 8.58
N ILE A 144 -5.09 2.75 7.72
CA ILE A 144 -3.80 2.55 7.05
C ILE A 144 -3.45 3.74 6.13
N PRO A 145 -4.36 4.18 5.24
CA PRO A 145 -4.16 5.41 4.48
C PRO A 145 -3.85 6.64 5.35
N ILE A 146 -4.59 6.87 6.43
CA ILE A 146 -4.38 8.00 7.34
C ILE A 146 -2.96 7.98 7.92
N ILE A 147 -2.52 6.83 8.44
CA ILE A 147 -1.16 6.69 8.98
C ILE A 147 -0.11 6.93 7.88
N ALA A 148 -0.30 6.35 6.70
CA ALA A 148 0.63 6.53 5.58
C ALA A 148 0.75 8.01 5.17
N PHE A 149 -0.37 8.73 5.07
CA PHE A 149 -0.36 10.18 4.78
C PHE A 149 0.33 10.99 5.88
N GLY A 150 0.08 10.68 7.15
CA GLY A 150 0.77 11.34 8.27
C GLY A 150 2.29 11.14 8.21
N VAL A 151 2.74 9.93 7.89
CA VAL A 151 4.17 9.60 7.73
C VAL A 151 4.79 10.34 6.54
N VAL A 152 4.09 10.40 5.40
CA VAL A 152 4.53 11.14 4.21
C VAL A 152 4.65 12.63 4.55
N LEU A 153 3.63 13.22 5.17
CA LEU A 153 3.63 14.63 5.56
C LEU A 153 4.81 14.95 6.50
N PHE A 154 5.01 14.13 7.53
CA PHE A 154 6.12 14.28 8.46
C PHE A 154 7.48 14.19 7.74
N SER A 155 7.64 13.21 6.84
CA SER A 155 8.89 12.99 6.09
C SER A 155 9.21 14.14 5.16
N ILE A 156 8.21 14.67 4.44
CA ILE A 156 8.39 15.79 3.52
C ILE A 156 8.69 17.07 4.30
N ALA A 157 7.93 17.37 5.37
CA ALA A 157 8.18 18.53 6.22
C ALA A 157 9.59 18.50 6.81
N PHE A 158 10.02 17.36 7.34
CA PHE A 158 11.37 17.17 7.83
C PHE A 158 12.42 17.36 6.72
N GLY A 159 12.25 16.70 5.58
CA GLY A 159 13.20 16.72 4.47
C GLY A 159 13.40 18.11 3.87
N MET A 160 12.32 18.91 3.78
CA MET A 160 12.38 20.30 3.34
C MET A 160 13.11 21.17 4.35
N MET A 161 12.74 21.09 5.64
CA MET A 161 13.34 21.92 6.70
C MET A 161 14.81 21.56 6.98
N SER A 162 15.18 20.29 6.81
CA SER A 162 16.59 19.85 6.92
C SER A 162 17.41 20.20 5.68
N GLY A 163 16.79 20.71 4.61
CA GLY A 163 17.44 21.04 3.34
C GLY A 163 17.86 19.83 2.50
N ARG A 164 17.29 18.64 2.76
CA ARG A 164 17.53 17.42 1.97
C ARG A 164 16.63 17.31 0.76
N LEU A 165 15.38 17.77 0.86
CA LEU A 165 14.43 17.86 -0.23
C LEU A 165 14.29 19.35 -0.57
N LYS A 166 14.89 19.80 -1.67
CA LYS A 166 14.92 21.23 -2.02
C LYS A 166 13.95 21.56 -3.15
N THR A 167 13.72 20.60 -4.04
CA THR A 167 12.91 20.78 -5.24
C THR A 167 11.67 19.90 -5.20
N HIS A 168 10.63 20.29 -5.95
CA HIS A 168 9.45 19.44 -6.14
C HIS A 168 9.79 18.09 -6.79
N ALA A 169 10.84 18.06 -7.62
CA ALA A 169 11.36 16.82 -8.19
C ALA A 169 11.90 15.87 -7.11
N ASP A 170 12.58 16.38 -6.08
CA ASP A 170 13.06 15.57 -4.96
C ASP A 170 11.90 14.95 -4.17
N ILE A 171 10.80 15.69 -4.01
CA ILE A 171 9.58 15.19 -3.33
C ILE A 171 8.96 14.05 -4.13
N LEU A 172 8.80 14.22 -5.46
CA LEU A 172 8.27 13.17 -6.33
C LEU A 172 9.19 11.94 -6.35
N GLN A 173 10.51 12.16 -6.36
CA GLN A 173 11.48 11.07 -6.27
C GLN A 173 11.37 10.35 -4.93
N ALA A 174 11.16 11.06 -3.82
CA ALA A 174 10.98 10.45 -2.51
C ALA A 174 9.72 9.57 -2.43
N LEU A 175 8.59 10.04 -2.98
CA LEU A 175 7.32 9.32 -3.05
C LEU A 175 7.42 8.06 -3.93
N SER A 176 8.06 8.18 -5.09
CA SER A 176 8.20 7.08 -6.05
C SER A 176 9.28 6.07 -5.70
N PHE A 177 10.30 6.47 -4.92
CA PHE A 177 11.44 5.61 -4.58
C PHE A 177 11.02 4.30 -3.89
N GLY A 178 10.10 4.38 -2.93
CA GLY A 178 9.63 3.19 -2.22
C GLY A 178 8.77 2.28 -3.10
N ILE A 179 7.93 2.87 -3.96
CA ILE A 179 7.12 2.13 -4.95
C ILE A 179 8.04 1.42 -5.95
N ALA A 180 9.04 2.10 -6.50
CA ALA A 180 9.99 1.52 -7.45
C ALA A 180 10.78 0.36 -6.83
N LYS A 181 11.22 0.51 -5.58
CA LYS A 181 11.92 -0.55 -4.83
C LYS A 181 11.00 -1.74 -4.50
N GLY A 182 9.73 -1.48 -4.24
CA GLY A 182 8.70 -2.47 -3.93
C GLY A 182 7.95 -3.04 -5.13
N ALA A 183 8.25 -2.58 -6.35
CA ALA A 183 7.52 -2.97 -7.57
C ALA A 183 7.41 -4.50 -7.77
N PRO A 184 8.46 -5.32 -7.52
CA PRO A 184 8.33 -6.77 -7.64
C PRO A 184 7.28 -7.37 -6.68
N LEU A 185 7.11 -6.76 -5.52
CA LEU A 185 6.16 -7.17 -4.48
C LEU A 185 4.72 -6.77 -4.87
N LEU A 186 4.54 -5.62 -5.52
CA LEU A 186 3.25 -5.20 -6.07
C LEU A 186 2.77 -6.17 -7.16
N VAL A 187 3.66 -6.54 -8.08
CA VAL A 187 3.34 -7.51 -9.14
C VAL A 187 2.96 -8.87 -8.54
N LEU A 188 3.75 -9.36 -7.57
CA LEU A 188 3.45 -10.62 -6.91
C LEU A 188 2.08 -10.60 -6.22
N LEU A 189 1.77 -9.54 -5.47
CA LEU A 189 0.49 -9.42 -4.76
C LEU A 189 -0.69 -9.34 -5.73
N LEU A 190 -0.54 -8.62 -6.85
CA LEU A 190 -1.56 -8.54 -7.89
C LEU A 190 -1.86 -9.93 -8.47
N LEU A 191 -0.84 -10.70 -8.83
CA LEU A 191 -1.00 -12.07 -9.34
C LEU A 191 -1.63 -12.99 -8.29
N LEU A 192 -1.22 -12.87 -7.03
CA LEU A 192 -1.77 -13.67 -5.93
C LEU A 192 -3.26 -13.37 -5.70
N LEU A 193 -3.65 -12.09 -5.73
CA LEU A 193 -5.04 -11.68 -5.59
C LEU A 193 -5.91 -12.14 -6.76
N GLN A 194 -5.39 -12.04 -7.99
CA GLN A 194 -6.06 -12.57 -9.17
C GLN A 194 -6.29 -14.08 -9.03
N PHE A 195 -5.24 -14.84 -8.73
CA PHE A 195 -5.31 -16.29 -8.56
C PHE A 195 -6.27 -16.70 -7.43
N TYR A 196 -6.21 -16.00 -6.30
CA TYR A 196 -7.13 -16.24 -5.18
C TYR A 196 -8.59 -15.95 -5.56
N ALA A 197 -8.85 -14.87 -6.28
CA ALA A 197 -10.19 -14.55 -6.74
C ALA A 197 -10.70 -15.62 -7.72
N SER A 198 -9.86 -16.05 -8.67
CA SER A 198 -10.19 -17.10 -9.64
C SER A 198 -10.48 -18.44 -8.95
N LEU A 199 -9.65 -18.82 -7.96
CA LEU A 199 -9.91 -20.00 -7.12
C LEU A 199 -11.26 -19.91 -6.42
N ARG A 200 -11.56 -18.76 -5.82
CA ARG A 200 -12.83 -18.55 -5.14
C ARG A 200 -14.00 -18.69 -6.10
N PHE A 201 -13.91 -18.13 -7.30
CA PHE A 201 -14.96 -18.24 -8.32
C PHE A 201 -15.20 -19.68 -8.77
N VAL A 202 -14.14 -20.47 -8.98
CA VAL A 202 -14.26 -21.86 -9.46
C VAL A 202 -14.94 -22.77 -8.42
N PHE A 203 -14.67 -22.55 -7.13
CA PHE A 203 -15.14 -23.40 -6.03
C PHE A 203 -16.25 -22.78 -5.17
N THR A 204 -17.02 -21.81 -5.70
CA THR A 204 -18.24 -21.28 -5.07
C THR A 204 -19.49 -21.70 -5.82
#